data_AF-A0A1G9JM02-F1
#
_entry.id   AF-A0A1G9JM02-F1
#
_cell.length_a   1.000
_cell.length_b   1.000
_cell.length_c   1.000
_cell.angle_alpha   90.00
_cell.angle_beta   90.00
_cell.angle_gamma   90.00
#
_symmetry.space_group_name_H-M   'P 1'
#
loop_
_entity.id
_entity.type
_entity.pdbx_description
1 polymer ?
#
loop_
_entity_poly.entity_id
_entity_poly.type
_entity_poly.pdbx_seq_one_letter_code
_entity_poly.pdbx_strand_id
1 'polypeptide(L)'
;MITDTATIILFAIQATVKIGEAGYKNYIDATRNRDLILPLPEHYNKILPTQAWNFFFGSDAEGKRFASGDSVWPELIIFENRLFDTYTDEDKELLCKLAEQAYNILELERFPDAKPNSTINLINFHVISAWEEGYSTTTAVQRVAGAIIEIGIDYAKLNPGLFDTKTSNGKLLYSLINELDKIKFSDSPIDELPALLFVATLETLTTNTKAISSDPNIRVLISNSAKKVASLVGTRNTAINALDIKESEKRDKRKNMEDWGELIFRGVLDSVGHTMLASPGQFLGVQGEASQTLVTQVGNDVLDLMIGDDSINLDPIFCKSGAERLMRTALDVVSKHPKLITNSDNSGINAILSAVTKELRNPDQPLLEDYMIPEIGRIILEKTGENLTLLWPSAPNTPESNLLLIASKATLKALSASTTGEYWTPDFTHKNMLFVVETVCNEIKCNPGWITGDDKYLNNALILVLENTVLCLEKKEITISGDTAASILTEVVKSISLRKELFDQITYKTETLTVAAAAIDAIVYTIFSSQEASVKWILCRDETLTTIVNVLMTELAKSSADVAAVTQIQQIVDGLINDLKNGKKFDLEKFAEHAALQL
;
A
#
# COMPACT_ATOMS: atom_id res chain seq x y z
N MET A 1 52.38 11.70 28.75
CA MET A 1 53.70 11.23 29.23
C MET A 1 53.92 9.88 28.57
N ILE A 2 54.88 9.85 27.63
CA ILE A 2 55.52 8.70 26.98
C ILE A 2 54.56 7.66 26.39
N THR A 3 54.24 7.80 25.10
CA THR A 3 54.04 6.64 24.23
C THR A 3 55.34 5.83 24.35
N ASP A 4 55.29 4.64 24.95
CA ASP A 4 56.47 3.81 25.20
C ASP A 4 57.30 3.71 23.90
N THR A 5 58.62 3.88 23.99
CA THR A 5 59.52 3.81 22.83
C THR A 5 59.29 2.49 22.07
N ALA A 6 58.95 1.42 22.79
CA ALA A 6 58.53 0.14 22.22
C ALA A 6 57.25 0.25 21.35
N THR A 7 56.24 1.01 21.78
CA THR A 7 55.00 1.23 21.00
C THR A 7 55.26 2.03 19.72
N ILE A 8 56.14 3.04 19.76
CA ILE A 8 56.51 3.81 18.57
C ILE A 8 57.30 2.94 17.58
N ILE A 9 58.21 2.10 18.07
CA ILE A 9 58.97 1.16 17.23
C ILE A 9 58.02 0.12 16.60
N LEU A 10 57.11 -0.46 17.37
CA LEU A 10 56.12 -1.42 16.85
C LEU A 10 55.19 -0.78 15.81
N PHE A 11 54.74 0.45 16.05
CA PHE A 11 53.97 1.22 15.07
C PHE A 11 54.77 1.47 13.79
N ALA A 12 56.03 1.89 13.89
CA ALA A 12 56.88 2.12 12.72
C ALA A 12 57.10 0.83 11.90
N ILE A 13 57.23 -0.32 12.56
CA ILE A 13 57.30 -1.63 11.90
C ILE A 13 55.99 -1.94 11.18
N GLN A 14 54.83 -1.78 11.85
CA GLN A 14 53.51 -2.01 11.25
C GLN A 14 53.23 -1.08 10.06
N ALA A 15 53.58 0.21 10.18
CA ALA A 15 53.47 1.18 9.10
C ALA A 15 54.35 0.82 7.90
N THR A 16 55.58 0.37 8.15
CA THR A 16 56.51 -0.08 7.09
C THR A 16 55.98 -1.33 6.39
N VAL A 17 55.41 -2.29 7.13
CA VAL A 17 54.78 -3.49 6.56
C VAL A 17 53.57 -3.11 5.71
N LYS A 18 52.66 -2.26 6.18
CA LYS A 18 51.48 -1.80 5.42
C LYS A 18 51.88 -1.09 4.11
N ILE A 19 52.86 -0.20 4.14
CA ILE A 19 53.37 0.47 2.93
C ILE A 19 54.01 -0.54 1.98
N GLY A 20 54.79 -1.48 2.53
CA GLY A 20 55.42 -2.57 1.75
C GLY A 20 54.39 -3.46 1.06
N GLU A 21 53.32 -3.85 1.76
CA GLU A 21 52.21 -4.63 1.20
C GLU A 21 51.46 -3.87 0.11
N ALA A 22 51.18 -2.57 0.31
CA ALA A 22 50.56 -1.72 -0.70
C ALA A 22 51.44 -1.60 -1.96
N GLY A 23 52.74 -1.41 -1.78
CA GLY A 23 53.73 -1.39 -2.87
C GLY A 23 53.84 -2.73 -3.60
N TYR A 24 53.80 -3.84 -2.86
CA TYR A 24 53.85 -5.19 -3.41
C TYR A 24 52.58 -5.54 -4.22
N LYS A 25 51.38 -5.23 -3.69
CA LYS A 25 50.12 -5.38 -4.43
C LYS A 25 50.12 -4.54 -5.72
N ASN A 26 50.61 -3.30 -5.66
CA ASN A 26 50.74 -2.46 -6.85
C ASN A 26 51.72 -3.05 -7.87
N TYR A 27 52.86 -3.60 -7.42
CA TYR A 27 53.81 -4.26 -8.31
C TYR A 27 53.20 -5.48 -9.01
N ILE A 28 52.43 -6.31 -8.28
CA ILE A 28 51.69 -7.44 -8.85
C ILE A 28 50.74 -6.95 -9.95
N ASP A 29 49.92 -5.94 -9.66
CA ASP A 29 48.91 -5.48 -10.62
C ASP A 29 49.51 -4.70 -11.79
N ALA A 30 50.57 -3.93 -11.57
CA ALA A 30 51.31 -3.27 -12.66
C ALA A 30 52.02 -4.29 -13.57
N THR A 31 52.45 -5.43 -13.02
CA THR A 31 53.01 -6.54 -13.81
C THR A 31 51.91 -7.29 -14.55
N ARG A 32 50.75 -7.47 -13.91
CA ARG A 32 49.58 -8.15 -14.46
C ARG A 32 48.92 -7.33 -15.57
N ASN A 33 48.85 -6.01 -15.45
CA ASN A 33 48.20 -5.10 -16.40
C ASN A 33 49.14 -4.56 -17.49
N ARG A 34 50.35 -5.13 -17.63
CA ARG A 34 51.32 -4.69 -18.63
C ARG A 34 50.96 -5.28 -19.99
N ASP A 35 50.79 -4.43 -20.98
CA ASP A 35 50.53 -4.85 -22.35
C ASP A 35 51.71 -5.63 -22.94
N LEU A 36 51.42 -6.75 -23.59
CA LEU A 36 52.39 -7.57 -24.33
C LEU A 36 52.47 -7.06 -25.77
N ILE A 37 53.61 -6.49 -26.15
CA ILE A 37 53.87 -6.01 -27.52
C ILE A 37 54.64 -7.10 -28.30
N LEU A 38 54.01 -7.69 -29.30
CA LEU A 38 54.64 -8.64 -30.23
C LEU A 38 55.42 -7.90 -31.34
N PRO A 39 56.60 -8.39 -31.75
CA PRO A 39 57.33 -7.83 -32.89
C PRO A 39 56.66 -8.19 -34.24
N LEU A 40 56.61 -7.24 -35.18
CA LEU A 40 56.13 -7.44 -36.55
C LEU A 40 57.08 -8.36 -37.35
N PRO A 41 56.57 -9.26 -38.22
CA PRO A 41 57.42 -10.06 -39.11
C PRO A 41 58.00 -9.19 -40.24
N GLU A 42 59.33 -9.17 -40.39
CA GLU A 42 60.00 -8.55 -41.53
C GLU A 42 59.66 -9.30 -42.82
N HIS A 43 58.94 -8.69 -43.76
CA HIS A 43 58.80 -9.19 -45.13
C HIS A 43 59.35 -8.17 -46.14
N TYR A 44 60.04 -8.71 -47.14
CA TYR A 44 61.06 -8.10 -47.99
C TYR A 44 60.50 -7.35 -49.22
N ASN A 45 60.95 -6.11 -49.44
CA ASN A 45 61.82 -5.68 -50.57
C ASN A 45 61.96 -4.15 -50.51
N LYS A 46 63.20 -3.66 -50.34
CA LYS A 46 63.49 -2.22 -50.21
C LYS A 46 63.01 -1.50 -51.48
N ILE A 47 61.93 -0.72 -51.36
CA ILE A 47 61.34 -0.03 -52.50
C ILE A 47 62.29 1.08 -52.92
N LEU A 48 62.62 1.17 -54.22
CA LEU A 48 63.46 2.27 -54.73
C LEU A 48 62.66 3.58 -54.70
N PRO A 49 63.29 4.74 -54.40
CA PRO A 49 62.58 6.03 -54.33
C PRO A 49 61.73 6.36 -55.57
N THR A 50 62.21 6.01 -56.76
CA THR A 50 61.47 6.18 -58.03
C THR A 50 60.24 5.26 -58.13
N GLN A 51 60.30 4.05 -57.58
CA GLN A 51 59.16 3.14 -57.52
C GLN A 51 58.12 3.64 -56.51
N ALA A 52 58.57 4.13 -55.36
CA ALA A 52 57.71 4.74 -54.35
C ALA A 52 56.96 5.98 -54.91
N TRP A 53 57.65 6.84 -55.65
CA TRP A 53 57.01 8.01 -56.28
C TRP A 53 56.01 7.61 -57.36
N ASN A 54 56.37 6.69 -58.25
CA ASN A 54 55.45 6.20 -59.29
C ASN A 54 54.22 5.50 -58.70
N PHE A 55 54.37 4.82 -57.56
CA PHE A 55 53.28 4.14 -56.88
C PHE A 55 52.19 5.10 -56.37
N PHE A 56 52.55 6.30 -55.90
CA PHE A 56 51.59 7.29 -55.41
C PHE A 56 51.14 8.28 -56.50
N PHE A 57 52.05 8.71 -57.39
CA PHE A 57 51.83 9.86 -58.28
C PHE A 57 51.91 9.53 -59.78
N GLY A 58 52.19 8.28 -60.15
CA GLY A 58 52.19 7.82 -61.55
C GLY A 58 50.81 7.84 -62.21
N SER A 59 50.77 7.73 -63.55
CA SER A 59 49.54 7.77 -64.33
C SER A 59 48.57 6.61 -64.03
N ASP A 60 49.09 5.42 -63.70
CA ASP A 60 48.36 4.22 -63.29
C ASP A 60 48.68 3.82 -61.84
N ALA A 61 48.80 4.81 -60.95
CA ALA A 61 49.20 4.62 -59.55
C ALA A 61 48.08 3.97 -58.70
N GLU A 62 48.25 2.69 -58.33
CA GLU A 62 47.38 2.01 -57.34
C GLU A 62 47.35 2.74 -55.98
N GLY A 63 48.45 3.40 -55.62
CA GLY A 63 48.60 4.15 -54.37
C GLY A 63 47.94 5.53 -54.36
N LYS A 64 47.40 6.01 -55.49
CA LYS A 64 46.87 7.38 -55.61
C LYS A 64 45.72 7.68 -54.65
N ARG A 65 44.95 6.65 -54.26
CA ARG A 65 43.89 6.72 -53.23
C ARG A 65 44.41 7.14 -51.85
N PHE A 66 45.68 6.86 -51.56
CA PHE A 66 46.35 7.28 -50.34
C PHE A 66 47.01 8.66 -50.47
N ALA A 67 46.98 9.30 -51.63
CA ALA A 67 47.54 10.64 -51.83
C ALA A 67 46.44 11.71 -52.05
N SER A 68 45.21 11.32 -52.40
CA SER A 68 44.09 12.25 -52.56
C SER A 68 43.60 12.80 -51.21
N GLY A 69 43.20 14.09 -51.21
CA GLY A 69 43.03 15.01 -50.07
C GLY A 69 42.21 14.63 -48.83
N ASP A 70 41.76 13.39 -48.68
CA ASP A 70 41.30 12.79 -47.41
C ASP A 70 42.23 11.63 -46.99
N SER A 71 43.54 11.82 -47.15
CA SER A 71 44.54 10.77 -46.89
C SER A 71 44.80 10.55 -45.41
N VAL A 72 44.97 9.28 -45.03
CA VAL A 72 45.46 8.81 -43.72
C VAL A 72 46.91 9.22 -43.46
N TRP A 73 47.66 9.62 -44.49
CA TRP A 73 49.05 10.07 -44.41
C TRP A 73 49.17 11.51 -44.91
N PRO A 74 48.92 12.50 -44.04
CA PRO A 74 49.07 13.91 -44.39
C PRO A 74 50.50 14.27 -44.81
N GLU A 75 51.49 13.46 -44.42
CA GLU A 75 52.88 13.57 -44.87
C GLU A 75 53.04 13.35 -46.38
N LEU A 76 52.10 12.72 -47.07
CA LEU A 76 52.17 12.56 -48.54
C LEU A 76 51.87 13.86 -49.30
N ILE A 77 51.15 14.80 -48.67
CA ILE A 77 50.73 16.07 -49.27
C ILE A 77 51.95 16.95 -49.60
N ILE A 78 53.04 16.85 -48.82
CA ILE A 78 54.26 17.65 -49.04
C ILE A 78 55.00 17.28 -50.34
N PHE A 79 54.70 16.10 -50.89
CA PHE A 79 55.23 15.61 -52.16
C PHE A 79 54.29 15.94 -53.33
N GLU A 80 53.06 16.36 -53.04
CA GLU A 80 52.08 16.73 -54.04
C GLU A 80 52.50 18.07 -54.69
N ASN A 81 52.58 18.11 -56.02
CA ASN A 81 53.04 19.24 -56.84
C ASN A 81 54.55 19.56 -56.83
N ARG A 82 55.39 18.72 -56.22
CA ARG A 82 56.86 18.84 -56.35
C ARG A 82 57.39 17.82 -57.37
N LEU A 83 58.39 18.23 -58.17
CA LEU A 83 59.06 17.33 -59.11
C LEU A 83 59.99 16.39 -58.33
N PHE A 84 59.95 15.08 -58.61
CA PHE A 84 60.72 14.06 -57.89
C PHE A 84 62.23 14.36 -57.80
N ASP A 85 62.81 14.97 -58.84
CA ASP A 85 64.23 15.34 -58.89
C ASP A 85 64.63 16.43 -57.86
N THR A 86 63.64 17.10 -57.26
CA THR A 86 63.86 18.14 -56.23
C THR A 86 63.83 17.61 -54.80
N TYR A 87 63.71 16.28 -54.61
CA TYR A 87 63.60 15.65 -53.30
C TYR A 87 64.97 15.42 -52.68
N THR A 88 65.11 15.76 -51.40
CA THR A 88 66.29 15.42 -50.60
C THR A 88 66.40 13.91 -50.39
N ASP A 89 67.54 13.41 -49.91
CA ASP A 89 67.68 11.98 -49.63
C ASP A 89 66.81 11.54 -48.44
N GLU A 90 66.57 12.42 -47.47
CA GLU A 90 65.62 12.20 -46.37
C GLU A 90 64.17 12.14 -46.89
N ASP A 91 63.79 13.03 -47.81
CA ASP A 91 62.49 13.02 -48.48
C ASP A 91 62.24 11.70 -49.23
N LYS A 92 63.28 11.20 -49.93
CA LYS A 92 63.24 9.92 -50.65
C LYS A 92 63.10 8.73 -49.71
N GLU A 93 63.83 8.73 -48.59
CA GLU A 93 63.72 7.65 -47.60
C GLU A 93 62.35 7.63 -46.92
N LEU A 94 61.80 8.80 -46.59
CA LEU A 94 60.46 8.94 -46.05
C LEU A 94 59.40 8.42 -47.03
N LEU A 95 59.53 8.78 -48.32
CA LEU A 95 58.62 8.32 -49.37
C LEU A 95 58.66 6.79 -49.54
N CYS A 96 59.85 6.18 -49.47
CA CYS A 96 60.01 4.72 -49.48
C CYS A 96 59.30 4.05 -48.30
N LYS A 97 59.47 4.56 -47.08
CA LYS A 97 58.82 4.01 -45.88
C LYS A 97 57.30 4.08 -45.97
N LEU A 98 56.76 5.19 -46.49
CA LEU A 98 55.32 5.35 -46.70
C LEU A 98 54.81 4.39 -47.79
N ALA A 99 55.56 4.19 -48.87
CA ALA A 99 55.21 3.24 -49.92
C ALA A 99 55.20 1.78 -49.39
N GLU A 100 56.18 1.39 -48.56
CA GLU A 100 56.24 0.06 -47.96
C GLU A 100 55.01 -0.20 -47.07
N GLN A 101 54.60 0.78 -46.27
CA GLN A 101 53.37 0.69 -45.47
C GLN A 101 52.11 0.57 -46.33
N ALA A 102 52.03 1.32 -47.42
CA ALA A 102 50.90 1.26 -48.36
C ALA A 102 50.78 -0.06 -49.11
N TYR A 103 51.92 -0.64 -49.52
CA TYR A 103 51.96 -1.97 -50.14
C TYR A 103 51.47 -3.05 -49.20
N ASN A 104 51.85 -3.00 -47.93
CA ASN A 104 51.37 -3.96 -46.92
C ASN A 104 49.85 -3.88 -46.74
N ILE A 105 49.26 -2.69 -46.79
CA ILE A 105 47.80 -2.52 -46.72
C ILE A 105 47.11 -3.12 -47.96
N LEU A 106 47.65 -2.90 -49.16
CA LEU A 106 47.11 -3.47 -50.40
C LEU A 106 47.19 -4.99 -50.46
N GLU A 107 48.30 -5.58 -50.02
CA GLU A 107 48.46 -7.05 -49.94
C GLU A 107 47.45 -7.66 -48.95
N LEU A 108 47.18 -6.99 -47.83
CA LEU A 108 46.18 -7.45 -46.85
C LEU A 108 44.74 -7.36 -47.39
N GLU A 109 44.42 -6.38 -48.23
CA GLU A 109 43.11 -6.29 -48.91
C GLU A 109 42.86 -7.42 -49.91
N ARG A 110 43.91 -8.12 -50.38
CA ARG A 110 43.78 -9.31 -51.25
C ARG A 110 43.32 -10.56 -50.49
N PHE A 111 43.30 -10.53 -49.16
CA PHE A 111 42.79 -11.62 -48.32
C PHE A 111 41.37 -11.28 -47.81
N PRO A 112 40.31 -11.96 -48.32
CA PRO A 112 38.92 -11.51 -48.15
C PRO A 112 38.37 -11.58 -46.72
N ASP A 113 39.05 -12.27 -45.79
CA ASP A 113 38.61 -12.43 -44.40
C ASP A 113 39.20 -11.38 -43.44
N ALA A 114 40.10 -10.51 -43.91
CA ALA A 114 40.62 -9.40 -43.13
C ALA A 114 40.05 -8.07 -43.66
N LYS A 115 39.00 -7.55 -43.02
CA LYS A 115 38.55 -6.16 -43.23
C LYS A 115 39.04 -5.28 -42.09
N PRO A 116 40.15 -4.53 -42.22
CA PRO A 116 40.56 -3.56 -41.23
C PRO A 116 39.96 -2.20 -41.59
N ASN A 117 38.79 -1.88 -41.01
CA ASN A 117 38.36 -0.49 -40.97
C ASN A 117 39.19 0.22 -39.89
N SER A 118 40.07 1.12 -40.32
CA SER A 118 41.02 1.94 -39.56
C SER A 118 42.37 1.31 -39.19
N THR A 119 43.42 2.08 -39.46
CA THR A 119 44.84 1.83 -39.16
C THR A 119 45.12 1.55 -37.67
N ILE A 120 44.20 1.97 -36.78
CA ILE A 120 44.27 1.72 -35.33
C ILE A 120 44.13 0.22 -35.00
N ASN A 121 43.46 -0.57 -35.84
CA ASN A 121 43.28 -2.00 -35.60
C ASN A 121 44.52 -2.86 -35.93
N LEU A 122 45.52 -2.35 -36.66
CA LEU A 122 46.75 -3.10 -36.95
C LEU A 122 47.73 -3.10 -35.77
N ILE A 123 47.78 -2.02 -35.00
CA ILE A 123 48.54 -1.93 -33.73
C ILE A 123 47.92 -2.87 -32.69
N ASN A 124 46.59 -3.02 -32.68
CA ASN A 124 45.87 -3.92 -31.77
C ASN A 124 46.13 -5.41 -32.00
N PHE A 125 46.64 -5.83 -33.17
CA PHE A 125 47.11 -7.21 -33.36
C PHE A 125 48.47 -7.48 -32.71
N HIS A 126 49.21 -6.42 -32.36
CA HIS A 126 50.55 -6.51 -31.75
C HIS A 126 50.53 -6.19 -30.26
N VAL A 127 49.52 -5.47 -29.78
CA VAL A 127 49.30 -5.16 -28.37
C VAL A 127 48.24 -6.12 -27.84
N ILE A 128 48.66 -7.18 -27.16
CA ILE A 128 47.75 -8.02 -26.38
C ILE A 128 47.52 -7.29 -25.04
N SER A 129 46.37 -6.62 -24.92
CA SER A 129 45.87 -6.14 -23.63
C SER A 129 45.75 -7.33 -22.68
N ALA A 130 46.24 -7.18 -21.46
CA ALA A 130 46.47 -8.27 -20.51
C ALA A 130 45.25 -9.15 -20.15
N TRP A 131 45.55 -10.30 -19.53
CA TRP A 131 44.63 -11.38 -19.18
C TRP A 131 43.65 -10.96 -18.07
N GLU A 132 42.35 -11.08 -18.38
CA GLU A 132 41.15 -10.74 -17.57
C GLU A 132 40.73 -9.27 -17.54
N GLU A 133 39.61 -8.96 -18.20
CA GLU A 133 38.78 -7.80 -17.89
C GLU A 133 38.22 -7.95 -16.46
N GLY A 134 38.50 -6.99 -15.57
CA GLY A 134 37.58 -6.74 -14.45
C GLY A 134 38.10 -6.53 -13.02
N TYR A 135 39.39 -6.34 -12.71
CA TYR A 135 39.76 -6.03 -11.30
C TYR A 135 40.82 -4.93 -11.08
N SER A 136 40.50 -4.12 -10.05
CA SER A 136 41.20 -2.95 -9.48
C SER A 136 41.14 -1.63 -10.28
N THR A 137 40.11 -0.81 -10.03
CA THR A 137 40.07 0.62 -10.39
C THR A 137 41.01 1.49 -9.53
N THR A 138 41.60 0.91 -8.49
CA THR A 138 42.42 1.61 -7.49
C THR A 138 43.84 1.86 -8.03
N THR A 139 44.20 3.12 -8.22
CA THR A 139 45.52 3.47 -8.79
C THR A 139 46.68 3.21 -7.81
N ALA A 140 47.90 3.05 -8.33
CA ALA A 140 49.13 2.95 -7.55
C ALA A 140 49.26 4.06 -6.49
N VAL A 141 48.96 5.29 -6.93
CA VAL A 141 48.98 6.48 -6.07
C VAL A 141 47.93 6.38 -4.98
N GLN A 142 46.73 5.91 -5.31
CA GLN A 142 45.65 5.74 -4.34
C GLN A 142 45.97 4.67 -3.30
N ARG A 143 46.57 3.54 -3.67
CA ARG A 143 46.95 2.49 -2.71
C ARG A 143 47.96 2.99 -1.69
N VAL A 144 48.99 3.69 -2.16
CA VAL A 144 50.03 4.25 -1.30
C VAL A 144 49.47 5.40 -0.45
N ALA A 145 48.73 6.34 -1.04
CA ALA A 145 48.10 7.43 -0.31
C ALA A 145 47.07 6.94 0.71
N GLY A 146 46.27 5.94 0.35
CA GLY A 146 45.30 5.28 1.22
C GLY A 146 45.98 4.57 2.39
N ALA A 147 47.07 3.84 2.15
CA ALA A 147 47.86 3.23 3.22
C ALA A 147 48.46 4.28 4.16
N ILE A 148 48.91 5.43 3.65
CA ILE A 148 49.38 6.56 4.47
C ILE A 148 48.25 7.11 5.35
N ILE A 149 47.04 7.26 4.82
CA ILE A 149 45.86 7.70 5.58
C ILE A 149 45.52 6.70 6.69
N GLU A 150 45.48 5.40 6.38
CA GLU A 150 45.24 4.33 7.35
C GLU A 150 46.29 4.32 8.47
N ILE A 151 47.57 4.52 8.14
CA ILE A 151 48.65 4.64 9.11
C ILE A 151 48.48 5.88 9.99
N GLY A 152 48.03 7.00 9.41
CA GLY A 152 47.70 8.21 10.16
C GLY A 152 46.55 8.00 11.16
N ILE A 153 45.54 7.22 10.76
CA ILE A 153 44.40 6.83 11.63
C ILE A 153 44.90 5.91 12.76
N ASP A 154 45.70 4.89 12.45
CA ASP A 154 46.32 4.01 13.46
C ASP A 154 47.14 4.81 14.48
N TYR A 155 47.95 5.76 13.99
CA TYR A 155 48.73 6.66 14.83
C TYR A 155 47.84 7.50 15.76
N ALA A 156 46.75 8.05 15.21
CA ALA A 156 45.81 8.87 15.95
C ALA A 156 45.12 8.10 17.08
N LYS A 157 44.85 6.80 16.88
CA LYS A 157 44.28 5.90 17.90
C LYS A 157 45.28 5.55 19.00
N LEU A 158 46.55 5.34 18.63
CA LEU A 158 47.63 4.95 19.55
C LEU A 158 48.13 6.11 20.44
N ASN A 159 47.86 7.36 20.06
CA ASN A 159 48.30 8.55 20.80
C ASN A 159 47.12 9.30 21.43
N PRO A 160 46.65 8.89 22.62
CA PRO A 160 45.50 9.51 23.30
C PRO A 160 45.72 10.98 23.70
N GLY A 161 46.94 11.52 23.57
CA GLY A 161 47.24 12.95 23.76
C GLY A 161 46.89 13.85 22.57
N LEU A 162 46.56 13.28 21.40
CA LEU A 162 46.15 14.04 20.21
C LEU A 162 44.76 14.66 20.35
N PHE A 163 43.88 14.04 21.14
CA PHE A 163 42.51 14.50 21.36
C PHE A 163 42.25 14.61 22.86
N ASP A 164 41.75 15.75 23.32
CA ASP A 164 41.27 15.87 24.69
C ASP A 164 39.90 15.20 24.83
N THR A 165 39.90 13.89 25.11
CA THR A 165 38.71 13.06 25.30
C THR A 165 37.85 13.47 26.50
N LYS A 166 38.27 14.46 27.29
CA LYS A 166 37.43 15.08 28.33
C LYS A 166 36.46 16.11 27.76
N THR A 167 36.80 16.74 26.64
CA THR A 167 35.96 17.72 25.94
C THR A 167 35.00 17.03 24.97
N SER A 168 33.85 17.66 24.72
CA SER A 168 32.88 17.19 23.71
C SER A 168 33.50 17.05 22.32
N ASN A 169 34.36 18.00 21.92
CA ASN A 169 35.03 18.01 20.63
C ASN A 169 36.08 16.89 20.52
N GLY A 170 36.85 16.63 21.58
CA GLY A 170 37.84 15.56 21.56
C GLY A 170 37.19 14.16 21.56
N LYS A 171 36.03 13.98 22.19
CA LYS A 171 35.24 12.74 22.07
C LYS A 171 34.73 12.52 20.65
N LEU A 172 34.20 13.57 20.01
CA LEU A 172 33.75 13.52 18.63
C LEU A 172 34.88 13.15 17.67
N LEU A 173 36.03 13.82 17.79
CA LEU A 173 37.20 13.54 16.95
C LEU A 173 37.72 12.12 17.14
N TYR A 174 37.84 11.66 18.40
CA TYR A 174 38.27 10.29 18.69
C TYR A 174 37.29 9.25 18.10
N SER A 175 35.99 9.50 18.21
CA SER A 175 34.98 8.61 17.64
C SER A 175 34.98 8.62 16.11
N LEU A 176 35.21 9.78 15.48
CA LEU A 176 35.38 9.88 14.02
C LEU A 176 36.56 9.04 13.55
N ILE A 177 37.71 9.15 14.23
CA ILE A 177 38.89 8.36 13.92
C ILE A 177 38.60 6.85 14.03
N ASN A 178 37.83 6.42 15.03
CA ASN A 178 37.42 5.02 15.16
C ASN A 178 36.47 4.55 14.05
N GLU A 179 35.62 5.42 13.52
CA GLU A 179 34.74 5.10 12.40
C GLU A 179 35.50 5.11 11.06
N LEU A 180 36.45 6.03 10.88
CA LEU A 180 37.33 6.08 9.69
C LEU A 180 38.24 4.84 9.58
N ASP A 181 38.65 4.27 10.70
CA ASP A 181 39.44 3.02 10.77
C ASP A 181 38.75 1.82 10.10
N LYS A 182 37.41 1.85 9.99
CA LYS A 182 36.64 0.80 9.31
C LYS A 182 36.75 0.89 7.78
N ILE A 183 37.24 2.02 7.25
CA ILE A 183 37.36 2.27 5.81
C ILE A 183 38.74 1.85 5.32
N LYS A 184 38.78 0.96 4.32
CA LYS A 184 40.02 0.53 3.66
C LYS A 184 40.38 1.49 2.52
N PHE A 185 40.91 2.66 2.83
CA PHE A 185 41.27 3.69 1.84
C PHE A 185 42.21 3.19 0.74
N SER A 186 43.07 2.23 1.07
CA SER A 186 44.02 1.62 0.13
C SER A 186 43.37 0.70 -0.90
N ASP A 187 42.28 0.02 -0.56
CA ASP A 187 41.65 -1.00 -1.41
C ASP A 187 40.29 -0.54 -1.99
N SER A 188 39.60 0.41 -1.37
CA SER A 188 38.28 0.91 -1.81
C SER A 188 38.36 1.76 -3.08
N PRO A 189 37.43 1.62 -4.05
CA PRO A 189 37.33 2.50 -5.21
C PRO A 189 37.13 3.98 -4.82
N ILE A 190 37.78 4.91 -5.52
CA ILE A 190 37.78 6.34 -5.15
C ILE A 190 36.39 6.97 -5.16
N ASP A 191 35.50 6.44 -6.00
CA ASP A 191 34.12 6.85 -6.16
C ASP A 191 33.19 6.29 -5.08
N GLU A 192 33.61 5.27 -4.32
CA GLU A 192 32.91 4.77 -3.14
C GLU A 192 33.29 5.52 -1.86
N LEU A 193 34.51 6.11 -1.82
CA LEU A 193 35.04 6.78 -0.63
C LEU A 193 34.12 7.90 -0.09
N PRO A 194 33.51 8.79 -0.90
CA PRO A 194 32.60 9.82 -0.38
C PRO A 194 31.41 9.23 0.39
N ALA A 195 30.82 8.13 -0.09
CA ALA A 195 29.71 7.47 0.59
C ALA A 195 30.16 6.82 1.91
N LEU A 196 31.31 6.15 1.91
CA LEU A 196 31.88 5.53 3.11
C LEU A 196 32.25 6.58 4.17
N LEU A 197 32.84 7.71 3.76
CA LEU A 197 33.17 8.84 4.63
C LEU A 197 31.90 9.48 5.21
N PHE A 198 30.85 9.60 4.41
CA PHE A 198 29.55 10.10 4.87
C PHE A 198 28.93 9.18 5.91
N VAL A 199 28.93 7.85 5.68
CA VAL A 199 28.47 6.84 6.65
C VAL A 199 29.27 6.93 7.96
N ALA A 200 30.60 6.97 7.90
CA ALA A 200 31.44 7.08 9.09
C ALA A 200 31.17 8.37 9.88
N THR A 201 30.91 9.48 9.18
CA THR A 201 30.52 10.75 9.81
C THR A 201 29.19 10.60 10.53
N LEU A 202 28.18 10.00 9.90
CA LEU A 202 26.88 9.76 10.53
C LEU A 202 26.97 8.81 11.74
N GLU A 203 27.74 7.72 11.66
CA GLU A 203 27.98 6.81 12.78
C GLU A 203 28.73 7.47 13.96
N THR A 204 29.53 8.49 13.68
CA THR A 204 30.12 9.33 14.72
C THR A 204 29.04 10.14 15.45
N LEU A 205 28.05 10.66 14.71
CA LEU A 205 26.94 11.42 15.29
C LEU A 205 26.00 10.53 16.12
N THR A 206 25.76 9.28 15.69
CA THR A 206 24.91 8.33 16.44
C THR A 206 25.48 8.03 17.83
N THR A 207 26.80 7.88 17.93
CA THR A 207 27.51 7.52 19.16
C THR A 207 27.77 8.70 20.11
N ASN A 208 27.73 9.94 19.60
CA ASN A 208 28.15 11.14 20.34
C ASN A 208 27.10 12.26 20.41
N THR A 209 25.81 11.92 20.38
CA THR A 209 24.71 12.92 20.40
C THR A 209 24.74 13.90 21.58
N LYS A 210 25.33 13.50 22.73
CA LYS A 210 25.54 14.38 23.89
C LYS A 210 26.44 15.58 23.61
N ALA A 211 27.36 15.47 22.65
CA ALA A 211 28.23 16.56 22.23
C ALA A 211 27.50 17.57 21.33
N ILE A 212 26.38 17.16 20.72
CA ILE A 212 25.65 17.94 19.71
C ILE A 212 24.50 18.73 20.35
N SER A 213 23.75 18.12 21.28
CA SER A 213 22.62 18.79 21.95
C SER A 213 22.57 18.45 23.44
N SER A 214 22.07 19.37 24.26
CA SER A 214 21.74 19.15 25.66
C SER A 214 20.40 18.44 25.87
N ASP A 215 19.47 18.58 24.91
CA ASP A 215 18.10 18.08 25.00
C ASP A 215 18.03 16.57 24.67
N PRO A 216 17.54 15.71 25.58
CA PRO A 216 17.40 14.27 25.34
C PRO A 216 16.51 13.93 24.13
N ASN A 217 15.47 14.72 23.85
CA ASN A 217 14.56 14.50 22.73
C ASN A 217 15.30 14.73 21.40
N ILE A 218 16.02 15.84 21.29
CA ILE A 218 16.84 16.17 20.11
C ILE A 218 17.93 15.11 19.90
N ARG A 219 18.53 14.60 20.98
CA ARG A 219 19.53 13.52 20.88
C ARG A 219 18.97 12.24 20.26
N VAL A 220 17.78 11.83 20.68
CA VAL A 220 17.15 10.61 20.13
C VAL A 220 16.85 10.80 18.64
N LEU A 221 16.31 11.96 18.24
CA LEU A 221 16.02 12.28 16.84
C LEU A 221 17.29 12.27 15.97
N ILE A 222 18.36 12.95 16.42
CA ILE A 222 19.64 12.97 15.69
C ILE A 222 20.23 11.56 15.60
N SER A 223 20.23 10.81 16.71
CA SER A 223 20.76 9.44 16.74
C SER A 223 20.04 8.53 15.74
N ASN A 224 18.72 8.52 15.78
CA ASN A 224 17.94 7.63 14.93
C ASN A 224 18.07 8.04 13.46
N SER A 225 18.02 9.35 13.17
CA SER A 225 18.12 9.87 11.80
C SER A 225 19.48 9.56 11.18
N ALA A 226 20.57 9.86 11.91
CA ALA A 226 21.91 9.56 11.45
C ALA A 226 22.10 8.06 11.19
N LYS A 227 21.59 7.20 12.08
CA LYS A 227 21.64 5.74 11.90
C LYS A 227 20.85 5.27 10.67
N LYS A 228 19.63 5.79 10.46
CA LYS A 228 18.81 5.40 9.32
C LYS A 228 19.43 5.86 8.00
N VAL A 229 19.89 7.11 7.92
CA VAL A 229 20.55 7.65 6.72
C VAL A 229 21.84 6.88 6.44
N ALA A 230 22.67 6.60 7.45
CA ALA A 230 23.88 5.79 7.30
C ALA A 230 23.56 4.40 6.72
N SER A 231 22.53 3.74 7.25
CA SER A 231 22.06 2.45 6.74
C SER A 231 21.60 2.55 5.28
N LEU A 232 20.80 3.55 4.91
CA LEU A 232 20.30 3.70 3.54
C LEU A 232 21.42 3.99 2.53
N VAL A 233 22.36 4.87 2.89
CA VAL A 233 23.56 5.17 2.11
C VAL A 233 24.37 3.89 1.88
N GLY A 234 24.60 3.13 2.95
CA GLY A 234 25.31 1.85 2.90
C GLY A 234 24.61 0.84 1.99
N THR A 235 23.31 0.61 2.19
CA THR A 235 22.50 -0.31 1.37
C THR A 235 22.51 0.08 -0.10
N ARG A 236 22.35 1.38 -0.43
CA ARG A 236 22.41 1.86 -1.81
C ARG A 236 23.80 1.62 -2.42
N ASN A 237 24.88 1.91 -1.70
CA ASN A 237 26.23 1.66 -2.20
C ASN A 237 26.46 0.17 -2.45
N THR A 238 26.04 -0.72 -1.54
CA THR A 238 26.12 -2.18 -1.74
C THR A 238 25.28 -2.63 -2.94
N ALA A 239 24.07 -2.08 -3.13
CA ALA A 239 23.22 -2.39 -4.26
C ALA A 239 23.86 -1.98 -5.59
N ILE A 240 24.47 -0.79 -5.67
CA ILE A 240 25.21 -0.33 -6.86
C ILE A 240 26.39 -1.27 -7.17
N ASN A 241 27.10 -1.75 -6.15
CA ASN A 241 28.23 -2.66 -6.31
C ASN A 241 27.79 -4.02 -6.89
N ALA A 242 26.59 -4.48 -6.52
CA ALA A 242 26.02 -5.74 -6.97
C ALA A 242 25.46 -5.70 -8.41
N LEU A 243 25.33 -4.51 -9.03
CA LEU A 243 24.86 -4.39 -10.41
C LEU A 243 25.94 -4.85 -11.40
N ASP A 244 25.54 -5.69 -12.35
CA ASP A 244 26.37 -6.13 -13.48
C ASP A 244 26.38 -5.07 -14.60
N ILE A 245 26.96 -3.90 -14.30
CA ILE A 245 27.06 -2.76 -15.21
C ILE A 245 28.49 -2.21 -15.22
N LYS A 246 28.82 -1.43 -16.25
CA LYS A 246 30.15 -0.82 -16.40
C LYS A 246 30.49 0.08 -15.21
N GLU A 247 31.77 0.11 -14.82
CA GLU A 247 32.25 0.97 -13.72
C GLU A 247 31.99 2.47 -13.96
N SER A 248 31.92 2.92 -15.22
CA SER A 248 31.48 4.29 -15.56
C SER A 248 30.03 4.56 -15.17
N GLU A 249 29.14 3.60 -15.37
CA GLU A 249 27.72 3.75 -15.06
C GLU A 249 27.47 3.66 -13.55
N LYS A 250 28.23 2.82 -12.83
CA LYS A 250 28.23 2.83 -11.35
C LYS A 250 28.64 4.19 -10.80
N ARG A 251 29.68 4.81 -11.37
CA ARG A 251 30.11 6.18 -11.01
C ARG A 251 29.01 7.21 -11.22
N ASP A 252 28.31 7.15 -12.35
CA ASP A 252 27.24 8.11 -12.66
C ASP A 252 26.05 7.94 -11.69
N LYS A 253 25.67 6.70 -11.37
CA LYS A 253 24.66 6.41 -10.33
C LYS A 253 25.05 6.91 -8.93
N ARG A 254 26.36 6.92 -8.61
CA ARG A 254 26.89 7.49 -7.36
C ARG A 254 26.98 9.01 -7.38
N LYS A 255 27.00 9.65 -8.54
CA LYS A 255 27.05 11.12 -8.68
C LYS A 255 25.68 11.78 -8.74
N ASN A 256 24.60 11.02 -8.95
CA ASN A 256 23.27 11.58 -9.08
C ASN A 256 22.79 12.23 -7.76
N MET A 257 22.93 13.55 -7.66
CA MET A 257 22.64 14.32 -6.43
C MET A 257 21.15 14.33 -6.08
N GLU A 258 20.26 14.25 -7.06
CA GLU A 258 18.82 14.24 -6.83
C GLU A 258 18.43 12.97 -6.05
N ASP A 259 18.92 11.81 -6.51
CA ASP A 259 18.67 10.54 -5.82
C ASP A 259 19.27 10.50 -4.39
N TRP A 260 20.45 11.12 -4.19
CA TRP A 260 21.05 11.21 -2.86
C TRP A 260 20.27 12.15 -1.94
N GLY A 261 19.83 13.28 -2.46
CA GLY A 261 18.98 14.22 -1.74
C GLY A 261 17.67 13.56 -1.29
N GLU A 262 17.03 12.83 -2.21
CA GLU A 262 15.80 12.08 -1.90
C GLU A 262 16.05 10.97 -0.87
N LEU A 263 17.11 10.18 -1.02
CA LEU A 263 17.43 9.10 -0.07
C LEU A 263 17.69 9.65 1.34
N ILE A 264 18.43 10.75 1.46
CA ILE A 264 18.70 11.40 2.75
C ILE A 264 17.40 11.93 3.33
N PHE A 265 16.61 12.67 2.56
CA PHE A 265 15.34 13.23 3.01
C PHE A 265 14.38 12.13 3.47
N ARG A 266 14.26 11.05 2.70
CA ARG A 266 13.49 9.85 3.06
C ARG A 266 13.97 9.22 4.37
N GLY A 267 15.28 9.04 4.53
CA GLY A 267 15.87 8.46 5.73
C GLY A 267 15.63 9.30 6.99
N VAL A 268 15.72 10.63 6.86
CA VAL A 268 15.41 11.55 7.95
C VAL A 268 13.92 11.53 8.26
N LEU A 269 13.06 11.59 7.25
CA LEU A 269 11.61 11.60 7.40
C LEU A 269 11.08 10.32 8.04
N ASP A 270 11.53 9.16 7.55
CA ASP A 270 11.24 7.84 8.11
C ASP A 270 11.64 7.77 9.59
N SER A 271 12.88 8.15 9.89
CA SER A 271 13.40 8.03 11.23
C SER A 271 12.76 9.00 12.22
N VAL A 272 12.74 10.29 11.90
CA VAL A 272 12.16 11.34 12.75
C VAL A 272 10.67 11.09 12.91
N GLY A 273 9.97 10.80 11.82
CA GLY A 273 8.54 10.54 11.79
C GLY A 273 8.17 9.40 12.73
N HIS A 274 8.71 8.19 12.51
CA HIS A 274 8.40 7.05 13.39
C HIS A 274 8.86 7.26 14.84
N THR A 275 9.97 7.97 15.07
CA THR A 275 10.42 8.27 16.45
C THR A 275 9.43 9.20 17.16
N MET A 276 8.95 10.25 16.48
CA MET A 276 7.95 11.16 17.05
C MET A 276 6.62 10.44 17.32
N LEU A 277 6.20 9.58 16.38
CA LEU A 277 4.95 8.82 16.48
C LEU A 277 5.01 7.68 17.50
N ALA A 278 6.18 7.14 17.80
CA ALA A 278 6.36 6.15 18.88
C ALA A 278 6.15 6.76 20.27
N SER A 279 6.25 8.09 20.42
CA SER A 279 5.98 8.78 21.69
C SER A 279 5.34 10.16 21.47
N PRO A 280 4.09 10.23 20.96
CA PRO A 280 3.45 11.48 20.56
C PRO A 280 3.27 12.46 21.73
N GLY A 281 3.09 11.96 22.97
CA GLY A 281 3.01 12.82 24.14
C GLY A 281 4.31 13.59 24.43
N GLN A 282 5.45 12.97 24.17
CA GLN A 282 6.78 13.56 24.40
C GLN A 282 7.19 14.54 23.29
N PHE A 283 6.88 14.21 22.04
CA PHE A 283 7.36 14.97 20.88
C PHE A 283 6.31 15.93 20.27
N LEU A 284 5.02 15.55 20.31
CA LEU A 284 3.92 16.29 19.69
C LEU A 284 2.98 16.93 20.72
N GLY A 285 3.21 16.70 22.02
CA GLY A 285 2.40 17.25 23.10
C GLY A 285 1.00 16.64 23.23
N VAL A 286 0.75 15.51 22.57
CA VAL A 286 -0.57 14.84 22.57
C VAL A 286 -0.87 14.24 23.95
N GLN A 287 -1.94 14.71 24.58
CA GLN A 287 -2.37 14.25 25.90
C GLN A 287 -3.43 13.16 25.80
N GLY A 288 -3.37 12.19 26.72
CA GLY A 288 -4.32 11.08 26.81
C GLY A 288 -3.89 9.85 26.01
N GLU A 289 -3.97 8.68 26.64
CA GLU A 289 -3.55 7.39 26.06
C GLU A 289 -4.25 7.12 24.72
N ALA A 290 -5.58 7.32 24.67
CA ALA A 290 -6.37 7.07 23.47
C ALA A 290 -5.96 7.96 22.28
N SER A 291 -5.72 9.25 22.53
CA SER A 291 -5.28 10.21 21.50
C SER A 291 -3.86 9.90 21.02
N GLN A 292 -2.98 9.46 21.92
CA GLN A 292 -1.64 9.01 21.55
C GLN A 292 -1.71 7.77 20.67
N THR A 293 -2.52 6.76 21.02
CA THR A 293 -2.73 5.56 20.19
C THR A 293 -3.24 5.92 18.79
N LEU A 294 -4.18 6.88 18.70
CA LEU A 294 -4.69 7.36 17.40
C LEU A 294 -3.57 7.95 16.55
N VAL A 295 -2.81 8.89 17.12
CA VAL A 295 -1.72 9.57 16.41
C VAL A 295 -0.63 8.60 16.01
N THR A 296 -0.25 7.65 16.88
CA THR A 296 0.75 6.63 16.57
C THR A 296 0.31 5.76 15.40
N GLN A 297 -0.89 5.18 15.44
CA GLN A 297 -1.30 4.22 14.41
C GLN A 297 -1.60 4.90 13.07
N VAL A 298 -2.42 5.96 13.07
CA VAL A 298 -2.75 6.69 11.84
C VAL A 298 -1.52 7.39 11.28
N GLY A 299 -0.68 7.98 12.13
CA GLY A 299 0.55 8.62 11.70
C GLY A 299 1.51 7.62 11.05
N ASN A 300 1.65 6.41 11.59
CA ASN A 300 2.52 5.39 10.99
C ASN A 300 1.98 4.97 9.62
N ASP A 301 0.67 4.77 9.47
CA ASP A 301 0.10 4.47 8.16
C ASP A 301 0.31 5.60 7.14
N VAL A 302 0.20 6.87 7.55
CA VAL A 302 0.49 8.02 6.67
C VAL A 302 1.96 8.01 6.26
N LEU A 303 2.89 7.79 7.20
CA LEU A 303 4.32 7.71 6.89
C LEU A 303 4.63 6.55 5.97
N ASP A 304 4.10 5.36 6.24
CA ASP A 304 4.31 4.16 5.42
C ASP A 304 3.76 4.34 4.00
N LEU A 305 2.62 5.01 3.84
CA LEU A 305 2.04 5.31 2.53
C LEU A 305 2.84 6.38 1.77
N MET A 306 3.43 7.35 2.49
CA MET A 306 4.26 8.41 1.92
C MET A 306 5.65 7.92 1.52
N ILE A 307 6.24 7.06 2.36
CA ILE A 307 7.60 6.55 2.25
C ILE A 307 7.51 5.21 1.52
N GLY A 308 7.41 5.28 0.20
CA GLY A 308 7.47 4.10 -0.65
C GLY A 308 8.84 3.42 -0.62
N ASP A 309 8.95 2.24 -1.25
CA ASP A 309 10.16 1.43 -1.26
C ASP A 309 11.38 2.18 -1.86
N ASP A 310 11.15 2.91 -2.95
CA ASP A 310 12.22 3.57 -3.72
C ASP A 310 12.13 5.11 -3.76
N SER A 311 10.97 5.70 -3.50
CA SER A 311 10.76 7.15 -3.56
C SER A 311 9.69 7.65 -2.58
N ILE A 312 9.68 8.97 -2.36
CA ILE A 312 8.60 9.61 -1.60
C ILE A 312 7.45 9.93 -2.55
N ASN A 313 6.26 9.39 -2.26
CA ASN A 313 5.07 9.64 -3.05
C ASN A 313 3.85 9.90 -2.14
N LEU A 314 3.10 10.97 -2.42
CA LEU A 314 1.89 11.31 -1.69
C LEU A 314 0.62 10.71 -2.32
N ASP A 315 0.67 10.29 -3.58
CA ASP A 315 -0.48 9.72 -4.30
C ASP A 315 -1.11 8.52 -3.56
N PRO A 316 -0.35 7.59 -2.94
CA PRO A 316 -0.93 6.47 -2.20
C PRO A 316 -1.76 6.89 -0.99
N ILE A 317 -1.55 8.08 -0.42
CA ILE A 317 -2.37 8.58 0.70
C ILE A 317 -3.75 9.02 0.21
N PHE A 318 -3.81 9.62 -0.98
CA PHE A 318 -5.02 10.21 -1.55
C PHE A 318 -5.79 9.26 -2.48
N CYS A 319 -5.33 8.03 -2.64
CA CYS A 319 -6.05 7.00 -3.37
C CYS A 319 -7.06 6.28 -2.47
N LYS A 320 -8.04 5.61 -3.09
CA LYS A 320 -9.10 4.89 -2.38
C LYS A 320 -8.54 3.89 -1.37
N SER A 321 -7.57 3.06 -1.75
CA SER A 321 -6.98 2.06 -0.84
C SER A 321 -6.21 2.67 0.33
N GLY A 322 -5.53 3.80 0.13
CA GLY A 322 -4.86 4.53 1.20
C GLY A 322 -5.85 5.14 2.19
N ALA A 323 -6.89 5.81 1.68
CA ALA A 323 -7.95 6.37 2.50
C ALA A 323 -8.70 5.28 3.29
N GLU A 324 -8.97 4.11 2.67
CA GLU A 324 -9.55 2.97 3.36
C GLU A 324 -8.64 2.41 4.45
N ARG A 325 -7.33 2.28 4.20
CA ARG A 325 -6.35 1.85 5.22
C ARG A 325 -6.38 2.80 6.42
N LEU A 326 -6.29 4.11 6.18
CA LEU A 326 -6.33 5.13 7.25
C LEU A 326 -7.64 5.09 8.03
N MET A 327 -8.79 4.95 7.33
CA MET A 327 -10.09 4.86 7.98
C MET A 327 -10.21 3.60 8.84
N ARG A 328 -9.75 2.44 8.37
CA ARG A 328 -9.75 1.19 9.14
C ARG A 328 -8.89 1.28 10.39
N THR A 329 -7.73 1.91 10.28
CA THR A 329 -6.84 2.13 11.43
C THR A 329 -7.47 3.08 12.45
N ALA A 330 -8.10 4.18 12.00
CA ALA A 330 -8.84 5.05 12.89
C ALA A 330 -10.02 4.32 13.57
N LEU A 331 -10.78 3.50 12.82
CA LEU A 331 -11.86 2.67 13.36
C LEU A 331 -11.36 1.65 14.39
N ASP A 332 -10.19 1.03 14.19
CA ASP A 332 -9.58 0.13 15.17
C ASP A 332 -9.31 0.86 16.50
N VAL A 333 -8.76 2.07 16.44
CA VAL A 333 -8.48 2.87 17.64
C VAL A 333 -9.78 3.26 18.34
N VAL A 334 -10.78 3.72 17.59
CA VAL A 334 -12.10 4.08 18.14
C VAL A 334 -12.78 2.86 18.76
N SER A 335 -12.63 1.67 18.17
CA SER A 335 -13.22 0.45 18.72
C SER A 335 -12.68 0.09 20.11
N LYS A 336 -11.41 0.40 20.37
CA LYS A 336 -10.72 0.17 21.65
C LYS A 336 -10.91 1.35 22.63
N HIS A 337 -11.08 2.56 22.09
CA HIS A 337 -11.20 3.79 22.86
C HIS A 337 -12.42 4.62 22.41
N PRO A 338 -13.66 4.13 22.58
CA PRO A 338 -14.88 4.78 22.08
C PRO A 338 -15.13 6.18 22.69
N LYS A 339 -14.55 6.43 23.87
CA LYS A 339 -14.60 7.73 24.55
C LYS A 339 -13.98 8.87 23.74
N LEU A 340 -13.13 8.58 22.76
CA LEU A 340 -12.56 9.58 21.85
C LEU A 340 -13.62 10.37 21.08
N ILE A 341 -14.76 9.74 20.78
CA ILE A 341 -15.86 10.36 20.03
C ILE A 341 -16.99 10.76 20.97
N THR A 342 -17.38 9.88 21.88
CA THR A 342 -18.61 10.08 22.65
C THR A 342 -18.45 11.09 23.78
N ASN A 343 -17.22 11.29 24.28
CA ASN A 343 -16.94 12.03 25.52
C ASN A 343 -17.86 11.63 26.70
N SER A 344 -18.42 10.41 26.66
CA SER A 344 -19.43 9.94 27.61
C SER A 344 -18.92 8.74 28.39
N ASP A 345 -19.24 8.69 29.67
CA ASP A 345 -18.97 7.53 30.53
C ASP A 345 -20.06 6.45 30.42
N ASN A 346 -21.04 6.61 29.53
CA ASN A 346 -22.09 5.63 29.33
C ASN A 346 -21.50 4.36 28.68
N SER A 347 -21.45 3.27 29.45
CA SER A 347 -20.92 1.98 29.01
C SER A 347 -21.68 1.40 27.83
N GLY A 348 -23.00 1.63 27.74
CA GLY A 348 -23.83 1.14 26.63
C GLY A 348 -23.53 1.85 25.32
N ILE A 349 -23.43 3.19 25.33
CA ILE A 349 -23.08 3.96 24.11
C ILE A 349 -21.66 3.58 23.64
N ASN A 350 -20.73 3.43 24.58
CA ASN A 350 -19.36 3.02 24.29
C ASN A 350 -19.28 1.59 23.72
N ALA A 351 -20.11 0.66 24.21
CA ALA A 351 -20.21 -0.70 23.67
C ALA A 351 -20.79 -0.72 22.25
N ILE A 352 -21.84 0.08 21.98
CA ILE A 352 -22.41 0.22 20.64
C ILE A 352 -21.37 0.75 19.67
N LEU A 353 -20.70 1.86 20.00
CA LEU A 353 -19.68 2.45 19.12
C LEU A 353 -18.51 1.49 18.89
N SER A 354 -18.09 0.75 19.91
CA SER A 354 -17.06 -0.30 19.78
C SER A 354 -17.48 -1.40 18.81
N ALA A 355 -18.72 -1.89 18.91
CA ALA A 355 -19.26 -2.93 18.05
C ALA A 355 -19.41 -2.45 16.59
N VAL A 356 -19.95 -1.25 16.37
CA VAL A 356 -20.12 -0.64 15.03
C VAL A 356 -18.77 -0.46 14.35
N THR A 357 -17.80 0.15 15.03
CA THR A 357 -16.47 0.40 14.45
C THR A 357 -15.69 -0.89 14.20
N LYS A 358 -15.88 -1.92 15.02
CA LYS A 358 -15.30 -3.25 14.81
C LYS A 358 -15.85 -3.93 13.56
N GLU A 359 -17.15 -3.84 13.31
CA GLU A 359 -17.79 -4.42 12.13
C GLU A 359 -17.34 -3.68 10.85
N LEU A 360 -17.36 -2.33 10.88
CA LEU A 360 -16.92 -1.50 9.75
C LEU A 360 -15.44 -1.71 9.38
N ARG A 361 -14.61 -2.19 10.31
CA ARG A 361 -13.20 -2.49 10.01
C ARG A 361 -13.03 -3.72 9.11
N ASN A 362 -14.04 -4.58 8.97
CA ASN A 362 -13.92 -5.84 8.24
C ASN A 362 -13.31 -5.64 6.83
N PRO A 363 -12.14 -6.23 6.51
CA PRO A 363 -11.45 -6.03 5.23
C PRO A 363 -12.27 -6.47 4.02
N ASP A 364 -13.25 -7.35 4.21
CA ASP A 364 -14.10 -7.88 3.14
C ASP A 364 -15.17 -6.87 2.67
N GLN A 365 -15.36 -5.75 3.38
CA GLN A 365 -16.31 -4.69 3.03
C GLN A 365 -15.57 -3.41 2.63
N PRO A 366 -15.62 -2.95 1.37
CA PRO A 366 -14.92 -1.74 0.94
C PRO A 366 -15.61 -0.48 1.48
N LEU A 367 -14.89 0.39 2.19
CA LEU A 367 -15.47 1.48 2.97
C LEU A 367 -15.91 2.71 2.15
N LEU A 368 -15.38 2.86 0.93
CA LEU A 368 -15.57 4.05 0.09
C LEU A 368 -16.38 3.77 -1.18
N GLU A 369 -17.27 2.78 -1.14
CA GLU A 369 -18.23 2.52 -2.23
C GLU A 369 -19.60 3.18 -1.97
N ASP A 370 -20.35 3.44 -3.04
CA ASP A 370 -21.65 4.12 -2.99
C ASP A 370 -22.69 3.41 -2.10
N TYR A 371 -22.56 2.09 -1.91
CA TYR A 371 -23.47 1.28 -1.09
C TYR A 371 -23.11 1.24 0.40
N MET A 372 -22.03 1.89 0.83
CA MET A 372 -21.59 1.82 2.23
C MET A 372 -22.45 2.63 3.19
N ILE A 373 -23.08 3.71 2.75
CA ILE A 373 -23.97 4.50 3.63
C ILE A 373 -25.15 3.65 4.12
N PRO A 374 -25.88 2.93 3.24
CA PRO A 374 -26.82 1.90 3.66
C PRO A 374 -26.22 0.90 4.65
N GLU A 375 -25.07 0.30 4.32
CA GLU A 375 -24.46 -0.73 5.15
C GLU A 375 -24.06 -0.23 6.55
N ILE A 376 -23.55 1.00 6.65
CA ILE A 376 -23.30 1.68 7.94
C ILE A 376 -24.61 1.79 8.73
N GLY A 377 -25.71 2.17 8.08
CA GLY A 377 -27.04 2.21 8.70
C GLY A 377 -27.47 0.84 9.24
N ARG A 378 -27.32 -0.22 8.44
CA ARG A 378 -27.60 -1.61 8.85
C ARG A 378 -26.79 -2.01 10.08
N ILE A 379 -25.48 -1.79 10.04
CA ILE A 379 -24.55 -2.12 11.15
C ILE A 379 -24.94 -1.35 12.42
N ILE A 380 -25.27 -0.06 12.30
CA ILE A 380 -25.72 0.74 13.45
C ILE A 380 -26.99 0.15 14.06
N LEU A 381 -28.01 -0.19 13.24
CA LEU A 381 -29.26 -0.79 13.73
C LEU A 381 -29.01 -2.14 14.41
N GLU A 382 -28.26 -3.02 13.76
CA GLU A 382 -27.94 -4.36 14.26
C GLU A 382 -27.17 -4.28 15.59
N LYS A 383 -26.04 -3.56 15.62
CA LYS A 383 -25.19 -3.47 16.80
C LYS A 383 -25.84 -2.67 17.93
N THR A 384 -26.72 -1.72 17.62
CA THR A 384 -27.56 -1.06 18.64
C THR A 384 -28.54 -2.05 19.25
N GLY A 385 -29.21 -2.87 18.43
CA GLY A 385 -30.12 -3.92 18.92
C GLY A 385 -29.42 -4.96 19.80
N GLU A 386 -28.20 -5.37 19.44
CA GLU A 386 -27.39 -6.30 20.23
C GLU A 386 -27.00 -5.75 21.61
N ASN A 387 -26.72 -4.44 21.68
CA ASN A 387 -26.21 -3.78 22.89
C ASN A 387 -27.27 -2.95 23.64
N LEU A 388 -28.53 -2.98 23.20
CA LEU A 388 -29.61 -2.15 23.74
C LEU A 388 -29.83 -2.35 25.25
N THR A 389 -29.59 -3.57 25.75
CA THR A 389 -29.69 -3.91 27.18
C THR A 389 -28.73 -3.11 28.05
N LEU A 390 -27.60 -2.66 27.50
CA LEU A 390 -26.59 -1.86 28.20
C LEU A 390 -27.01 -0.39 28.35
N LEU A 391 -28.02 0.07 27.60
CA LEU A 391 -28.59 1.40 27.71
C LEU A 391 -29.72 1.48 28.75
N TRP A 392 -30.17 0.33 29.26
CA TRP A 392 -31.28 0.29 30.21
C TRP A 392 -30.85 0.74 31.61
N PRO A 393 -31.58 1.68 32.26
CA PRO A 393 -31.26 2.09 33.62
C PRO A 393 -31.40 0.92 34.59
N SER A 394 -30.44 0.78 35.51
CA SER A 394 -30.34 -0.31 36.48
C SER A 394 -31.53 -0.33 37.45
N ALA A 395 -32.66 -0.86 37.01
CA ALA A 395 -33.84 -1.13 37.81
C ALA A 395 -33.78 -2.58 38.36
N PRO A 396 -34.52 -2.92 39.44
CA PRO A 396 -34.37 -4.19 40.15
C PRO A 396 -34.84 -5.43 39.37
N ASN A 397 -35.37 -5.28 38.14
CA ASN A 397 -35.75 -6.37 37.26
C ASN A 397 -34.63 -6.63 36.24
N THR A 398 -34.30 -7.90 36.02
CA THR A 398 -33.33 -8.34 35.00
C THR A 398 -33.64 -7.69 33.64
N PRO A 399 -32.70 -6.93 33.03
CA PRO A 399 -32.92 -6.29 31.72
C PRO A 399 -33.39 -7.26 30.62
N GLU A 400 -32.97 -8.51 30.73
CA GLU A 400 -33.29 -9.59 29.79
C GLU A 400 -34.76 -10.01 29.78
N SER A 401 -35.54 -9.69 30.81
CA SER A 401 -36.99 -10.00 30.87
C SER A 401 -37.87 -8.82 30.47
N ASN A 402 -37.29 -7.67 30.14
CA ASN A 402 -38.05 -6.50 29.74
C ASN A 402 -38.51 -6.61 28.28
N LEU A 403 -39.81 -6.74 28.06
CA LEU A 403 -40.37 -6.86 26.71
C LEU A 403 -40.07 -5.69 25.79
N LEU A 404 -39.97 -4.47 26.31
CA LEU A 404 -39.69 -3.31 25.48
C LEU A 404 -38.29 -3.41 24.89
N LEU A 405 -37.31 -3.90 25.67
CA LEU A 405 -35.97 -4.20 25.18
C LEU A 405 -35.97 -5.35 24.17
N ILE A 406 -36.69 -6.44 24.46
CA ILE A 406 -36.76 -7.61 23.58
C ILE A 406 -37.40 -7.25 22.24
N ALA A 407 -38.53 -6.54 22.28
CA ALA A 407 -39.26 -6.13 21.09
C ALA A 407 -38.51 -5.07 20.29
N SER A 408 -37.82 -4.13 20.95
CA SER A 408 -36.94 -3.17 20.27
C SER A 408 -35.77 -3.87 19.59
N LYS A 409 -35.13 -4.84 20.26
CA LYS A 409 -34.04 -5.65 19.68
C LYS A 409 -34.53 -6.43 18.46
N ALA A 410 -35.71 -7.06 18.55
CA ALA A 410 -36.29 -7.81 17.44
C ALA A 410 -36.69 -6.92 16.27
N THR A 411 -37.27 -5.75 16.55
CA THR A 411 -37.62 -4.76 15.53
C THR A 411 -36.37 -4.25 14.82
N LEU A 412 -35.32 -3.87 15.57
CA LEU A 412 -34.05 -3.43 14.98
C LEU A 412 -33.39 -4.53 14.14
N LYS A 413 -33.40 -5.78 14.64
CA LYS A 413 -32.86 -6.93 13.92
C LYS A 413 -33.63 -7.20 12.63
N ALA A 414 -34.96 -7.19 12.68
CA ALA A 414 -35.82 -7.38 11.51
C ALA A 414 -35.62 -6.26 10.48
N LEU A 415 -35.52 -5.01 10.91
CA LEU A 415 -35.22 -3.86 10.02
C LEU A 415 -33.81 -3.93 9.42
N SER A 416 -32.87 -4.61 10.08
CA SER A 416 -31.49 -4.80 9.60
C SER A 416 -31.27 -6.10 8.82
N ALA A 417 -32.30 -6.93 8.65
CA ALA A 417 -32.21 -8.20 7.93
C ALA A 417 -31.89 -7.94 6.44
N SER A 418 -31.10 -8.83 5.84
CA SER A 418 -30.58 -8.63 4.49
C SER A 418 -31.68 -8.74 3.43
N THR A 419 -31.84 -7.67 2.67
CA THR A 419 -32.66 -7.58 1.47
C THR A 419 -32.01 -8.36 0.33
N THR A 420 -32.82 -8.86 -0.60
CA THR A 420 -32.38 -9.65 -1.76
C THR A 420 -31.46 -8.82 -2.66
N GLY A 421 -30.14 -9.05 -2.55
CA GLY A 421 -29.10 -8.34 -3.32
C GLY A 421 -27.69 -8.63 -2.79
N GLU A 422 -26.67 -8.09 -3.48
CA GLU A 422 -25.27 -8.15 -3.02
C GLU A 422 -24.99 -7.18 -1.86
N TYR A 423 -25.85 -6.17 -1.67
CA TYR A 423 -25.73 -5.12 -0.65
C TYR A 423 -27.08 -4.80 0.01
N TRP A 424 -27.05 -4.35 1.27
CA TRP A 424 -28.25 -3.95 2.01
C TRP A 424 -28.82 -2.61 1.51
N THR A 425 -30.13 -2.57 1.28
CA THR A 425 -30.86 -1.34 0.94
C THR A 425 -32.00 -1.13 1.92
N PRO A 426 -32.13 0.04 2.57
CA PRO A 426 -33.24 0.30 3.47
C PRO A 426 -34.54 0.40 2.68
N ASP A 427 -35.40 -0.61 2.78
CA ASP A 427 -36.77 -0.55 2.23
C ASP A 427 -37.68 0.42 3.00
N PHE A 428 -37.25 0.83 4.20
CA PHE A 428 -37.96 1.75 5.09
C PHE A 428 -37.26 3.11 5.15
N THR A 429 -38.04 4.20 5.08
CA THR A 429 -37.52 5.53 5.41
C THR A 429 -37.26 5.66 6.91
N HIS A 430 -36.43 6.62 7.34
CA HIS A 430 -36.22 6.92 8.76
C HIS A 430 -37.54 7.12 9.53
N LYS A 431 -38.51 7.81 8.91
CA LYS A 431 -39.85 8.02 9.47
C LYS A 431 -40.58 6.69 9.69
N ASN A 432 -40.48 5.77 8.74
CA ASN A 432 -41.18 4.48 8.80
C ASN A 432 -40.57 3.55 9.83
N MET A 433 -39.22 3.49 9.89
CA MET A 433 -38.53 2.72 10.93
C MET A 433 -38.92 3.21 12.33
N LEU A 434 -38.94 4.53 12.54
CA LEU A 434 -39.36 5.11 13.82
C LEU A 434 -40.82 4.80 14.11
N PHE A 435 -41.70 4.91 13.12
CA PHE A 435 -43.14 4.61 13.27
C PHE A 435 -43.41 3.15 13.68
N VAL A 436 -42.69 2.19 13.09
CA VAL A 436 -42.80 0.77 13.48
C VAL A 436 -42.32 0.57 14.92
N VAL A 437 -41.17 1.13 15.29
CA VAL A 437 -40.63 1.03 16.67
C VAL A 437 -41.58 1.68 17.69
N GLU A 438 -42.10 2.87 17.40
CA GLU A 438 -43.05 3.58 18.25
C GLU A 438 -44.34 2.78 18.43
N THR A 439 -44.86 2.18 17.35
CA THR A 439 -46.07 1.35 17.39
C THR A 439 -45.86 0.13 18.28
N VAL A 440 -44.77 -0.61 18.09
CA VAL A 440 -44.43 -1.77 18.93
C VAL A 440 -44.33 -1.37 20.40
N CYS A 441 -43.68 -0.25 20.70
CA CYS A 441 -43.57 0.26 22.07
C CYS A 441 -44.93 0.69 22.65
N ASN A 442 -45.77 1.35 21.86
CA ASN A 442 -47.11 1.78 22.28
C ASN A 442 -48.04 0.58 22.56
N GLU A 443 -48.00 -0.45 21.73
CA GLU A 443 -48.82 -1.65 21.94
C GLU A 443 -48.36 -2.44 23.18
N ILE A 444 -47.05 -2.54 23.43
CA ILE A 444 -46.52 -3.13 24.67
C ILE A 444 -46.95 -2.31 25.89
N LYS A 445 -46.95 -0.97 25.78
CA LYS A 445 -47.43 -0.08 26.86
C LYS A 445 -48.93 -0.25 27.12
N CYS A 446 -49.73 -0.42 26.08
CA CYS A 446 -51.18 -0.66 26.18
C CYS A 446 -51.50 -2.05 26.74
N ASN A 447 -50.58 -3.00 26.63
CA ASN A 447 -50.73 -4.38 27.11
C ASN A 447 -49.70 -4.73 28.20
N PRO A 448 -49.76 -4.07 29.39
CA PRO A 448 -48.74 -4.20 30.43
C PRO A 448 -48.61 -5.61 31.01
N GLY A 449 -49.65 -6.45 30.89
CA GLY A 449 -49.61 -7.86 31.28
C GLY A 449 -48.59 -8.69 30.52
N TRP A 450 -48.17 -8.23 29.33
CA TRP A 450 -47.04 -8.81 28.61
C TRP A 450 -45.73 -8.56 29.37
N ILE A 451 -45.53 -7.35 29.93
CA ILE A 451 -44.28 -6.91 30.58
C ILE A 451 -44.06 -7.60 31.94
N THR A 452 -45.14 -7.94 32.63
CA THR A 452 -45.09 -8.48 34.00
C THR A 452 -45.26 -9.99 34.10
N GLY A 453 -45.48 -10.69 32.99
CA GLY A 453 -45.72 -12.14 32.97
C GLY A 453 -44.42 -12.94 32.85
N ASP A 454 -44.27 -14.01 33.64
CA ASP A 454 -43.17 -15.01 33.55
C ASP A 454 -43.18 -15.85 32.25
N ASP A 455 -44.04 -15.50 31.28
CA ASP A 455 -44.31 -16.31 30.11
C ASP A 455 -43.28 -16.02 28.99
N LYS A 456 -42.09 -16.64 29.11
CA LYS A 456 -41.02 -16.62 28.08
C LYS A 456 -41.52 -16.93 26.67
N TYR A 457 -42.66 -17.61 26.56
CA TYR A 457 -43.31 -17.95 25.30
C TYR A 457 -43.77 -16.72 24.51
N LEU A 458 -44.37 -15.72 25.18
CA LEU A 458 -44.88 -14.50 24.53
C LEU A 458 -43.76 -13.65 23.93
N ASN A 459 -42.61 -13.61 24.60
CA ASN A 459 -41.43 -12.85 24.18
C ASN A 459 -40.91 -13.39 22.85
N ASN A 460 -40.68 -14.70 22.79
CA ASN A 460 -40.18 -15.35 21.58
C ASN A 460 -41.20 -15.31 20.44
N ALA A 461 -42.49 -15.37 20.77
CA ALA A 461 -43.53 -15.35 19.76
C ALA A 461 -43.67 -13.99 19.07
N LEU A 462 -43.55 -12.87 19.78
CA LEU A 462 -43.55 -11.54 19.17
C LEU A 462 -42.36 -11.34 18.22
N ILE A 463 -41.17 -11.78 18.63
CA ILE A 463 -39.97 -11.77 17.79
C ILE A 463 -40.26 -12.53 16.50
N LEU A 464 -40.75 -13.76 16.65
CA LEU A 464 -41.02 -14.66 15.55
C LEU A 464 -42.08 -14.11 14.59
N VAL A 465 -43.14 -13.46 15.09
CA VAL A 465 -44.16 -12.85 14.24
C VAL A 465 -43.60 -11.66 13.46
N LEU A 466 -42.83 -10.77 14.10
CA LEU A 466 -42.21 -9.64 13.41
C LEU A 466 -41.21 -10.09 12.35
N GLU A 467 -40.31 -11.03 12.69
CA GLU A 467 -39.34 -11.61 11.75
C GLU A 467 -40.06 -12.29 10.58
N ASN A 468 -41.04 -13.16 10.84
CA ASN A 468 -41.77 -13.85 9.77
C ASN A 468 -42.60 -12.89 8.91
N THR A 469 -43.19 -11.84 9.49
CA THR A 469 -43.99 -10.87 8.72
C THR A 469 -43.11 -10.04 7.80
N VAL A 470 -41.94 -9.59 8.29
CA VAL A 470 -40.94 -8.91 7.45
C VAL A 470 -40.47 -9.84 6.33
N LEU A 471 -40.10 -11.09 6.65
CA LEU A 471 -39.71 -12.09 5.65
C LEU A 471 -40.82 -12.35 4.60
N CYS A 472 -42.09 -12.35 4.99
CA CYS A 472 -43.22 -12.51 4.06
C CYS A 472 -43.42 -11.30 3.16
N LEU A 473 -43.20 -10.09 3.67
CA LEU A 473 -43.23 -8.86 2.86
C LEU A 473 -42.01 -8.76 1.92
N GLU A 474 -40.88 -9.36 2.30
CA GLU A 474 -39.65 -9.44 1.50
C GLU A 474 -39.72 -10.50 0.40
N LYS A 475 -40.62 -11.49 0.50
CA LYS A 475 -40.70 -12.60 -0.45
C LYS A 475 -41.25 -12.15 -1.81
N LYS A 476 -40.39 -12.33 -2.83
CA LYS A 476 -40.61 -12.23 -4.29
C LYS A 476 -40.83 -10.81 -4.77
N GLU A 477 -40.06 -10.37 -5.78
CA GLU A 477 -40.25 -9.35 -6.85
C GLU A 477 -41.39 -8.29 -6.74
N ILE A 478 -41.86 -7.98 -5.53
CA ILE A 478 -43.03 -7.21 -5.21
C ILE A 478 -42.52 -6.00 -4.44
N THR A 479 -42.49 -4.86 -5.10
CA THR A 479 -42.06 -3.59 -4.51
C THR A 479 -43.25 -2.96 -3.77
N ILE A 480 -43.36 -3.26 -2.47
CA ILE A 480 -44.28 -2.55 -1.56
C ILE A 480 -43.55 -1.29 -1.07
N SER A 481 -44.24 -0.15 -0.99
CA SER A 481 -43.65 1.04 -0.40
C SER A 481 -43.37 0.83 1.10
N GLY A 482 -42.27 1.39 1.60
CA GLY A 482 -41.93 1.27 3.02
C GLY A 482 -43.01 1.81 3.97
N ASP A 483 -43.84 2.76 3.51
CA ASP A 483 -44.98 3.31 4.26
C ASP A 483 -46.09 2.25 4.41
N THR A 484 -46.39 1.52 3.34
CA THR A 484 -47.37 0.42 3.34
C THR A 484 -46.86 -0.77 4.16
N ALA A 485 -45.59 -1.15 4.00
CA ALA A 485 -45.00 -2.22 4.80
C ALA A 485 -45.03 -1.90 6.30
N ALA A 486 -44.71 -0.65 6.69
CA ALA A 486 -44.81 -0.21 8.08
C ALA A 486 -46.25 -0.22 8.61
N SER A 487 -47.23 0.12 7.77
CA SER A 487 -48.65 0.08 8.12
C SER A 487 -49.15 -1.36 8.30
N ILE A 488 -48.70 -2.29 7.45
CA ILE A 488 -49.00 -3.73 7.58
C ILE A 488 -48.39 -4.30 8.86
N LEU A 489 -47.12 -4.00 9.15
CA LEU A 489 -46.47 -4.42 10.40
C LEU A 489 -47.21 -3.89 11.64
N THR A 490 -47.64 -2.63 11.58
CA THR A 490 -48.43 -1.99 12.64
C THR A 490 -49.75 -2.73 12.88
N GLU A 491 -50.44 -3.07 11.79
CA GLU A 491 -51.70 -3.79 11.87
C GLU A 491 -51.53 -5.20 12.44
N VAL A 492 -50.51 -5.91 11.99
CA VAL A 492 -50.15 -7.22 12.53
C VAL A 492 -49.92 -7.13 14.04
N VAL A 493 -49.11 -6.18 14.52
CA VAL A 493 -48.87 -5.99 15.97
C VAL A 493 -50.17 -5.76 16.74
N LYS A 494 -51.08 -4.94 16.21
CA LYS A 494 -52.40 -4.69 16.82
C LYS A 494 -53.26 -5.95 16.84
N SER A 495 -53.35 -6.71 15.76
CA SER A 495 -54.19 -7.89 15.69
C SER A 495 -53.72 -8.99 16.64
N ILE A 496 -52.41 -9.19 16.81
CA ILE A 496 -51.89 -10.17 17.77
C ILE A 496 -52.17 -9.72 19.22
N SER A 497 -52.28 -8.42 19.47
CA SER A 497 -52.69 -7.91 20.79
C SER A 497 -54.10 -8.35 21.19
N LEU A 498 -54.96 -8.59 20.20
CA LEU A 498 -56.34 -9.01 20.41
C LEU A 498 -56.48 -10.53 20.56
N ARG A 499 -55.51 -11.33 20.06
CA ARG A 499 -55.61 -12.80 20.05
C ARG A 499 -54.26 -13.51 20.15
N LYS A 500 -54.10 -14.40 21.14
CA LYS A 500 -52.84 -15.13 21.41
C LYS A 500 -52.52 -16.17 20.33
N GLU A 501 -53.51 -16.84 19.77
CA GLU A 501 -53.32 -17.94 18.82
C GLU A 501 -52.69 -17.47 17.49
N LEU A 502 -52.67 -16.15 17.23
CA LEU A 502 -51.93 -15.56 16.10
C LEU A 502 -50.41 -15.72 16.23
N PHE A 503 -49.90 -16.02 17.43
CA PHE A 503 -48.51 -16.38 17.71
C PHE A 503 -48.16 -17.81 17.31
N ASP A 504 -49.15 -18.70 17.14
CA ASP A 504 -48.90 -20.12 16.96
C ASP A 504 -48.19 -20.38 15.62
N GLN A 505 -47.27 -21.34 15.61
CA GLN A 505 -46.59 -21.76 14.38
C GLN A 505 -47.44 -22.78 13.63
N ILE A 506 -47.61 -22.55 12.33
CA ILE A 506 -48.29 -23.44 11.41
C ILE A 506 -47.40 -23.73 10.20
N THR A 507 -47.61 -24.89 9.58
CA THR A 507 -46.97 -25.22 8.31
C THR A 507 -47.84 -24.73 7.16
N TYR A 508 -47.40 -23.68 6.47
CA TYR A 508 -48.09 -23.08 5.32
C TYR A 508 -47.17 -23.10 4.09
N LYS A 509 -47.65 -23.63 2.95
CA LYS A 509 -46.89 -23.75 1.69
C LYS A 509 -45.44 -24.24 1.85
N THR A 510 -45.21 -25.27 2.67
CA THR A 510 -43.91 -25.93 3.00
C THR A 510 -43.02 -25.24 4.04
N GLU A 511 -43.42 -24.10 4.58
CA GLU A 511 -42.65 -23.36 5.59
C GLU A 511 -43.38 -23.27 6.93
N THR A 512 -42.60 -23.18 8.01
CA THR A 512 -43.12 -22.97 9.37
C THR A 512 -43.20 -21.46 9.64
N LEU A 513 -44.40 -20.92 9.57
CA LEU A 513 -44.69 -19.50 9.79
C LEU A 513 -45.66 -19.34 10.96
N THR A 514 -45.63 -18.19 11.61
CA THR A 514 -46.68 -17.81 12.57
C THR A 514 -48.00 -17.61 11.83
N VAL A 515 -49.16 -17.89 12.45
CA VAL A 515 -50.48 -17.69 11.82
C VAL A 515 -50.64 -16.27 11.25
N ALA A 516 -50.20 -15.24 12.00
CA ALA A 516 -50.22 -13.86 11.52
C ALA A 516 -49.41 -13.66 10.22
N ALA A 517 -48.15 -14.10 10.20
CA ALA A 517 -47.31 -14.01 9.00
C ALA A 517 -47.84 -14.84 7.82
N ALA A 518 -48.40 -16.04 8.08
CA ALA A 518 -49.01 -16.86 7.04
C ALA A 518 -50.26 -16.20 6.44
N ALA A 519 -51.05 -15.48 7.23
CA ALA A 519 -52.17 -14.68 6.74
C ALA A 519 -51.69 -13.52 5.85
N ILE A 520 -50.63 -12.81 6.26
CA ILE A 520 -50.02 -11.76 5.42
C ILE A 520 -49.46 -12.34 4.12
N ASP A 521 -48.73 -13.46 4.17
CA ASP A 521 -48.25 -14.17 2.97
C ASP A 521 -49.43 -14.53 2.06
N ALA A 522 -50.52 -15.07 2.60
CA ALA A 522 -51.70 -15.43 1.83
C ALA A 522 -52.36 -14.23 1.13
N ILE A 523 -52.47 -13.08 1.82
CA ILE A 523 -53.06 -11.85 1.27
C ILE A 523 -52.16 -11.27 0.18
N VAL A 524 -50.90 -11.02 0.51
CA VAL A 524 -49.93 -10.37 -0.38
C VAL A 524 -49.68 -11.26 -1.61
N TYR A 525 -49.41 -12.55 -1.40
CA TYR A 525 -49.17 -13.47 -2.50
C TYR A 525 -50.34 -13.51 -3.49
N THR A 526 -51.56 -13.59 -2.99
CA THR A 526 -52.76 -13.72 -3.82
C THR A 526 -53.02 -12.45 -4.64
N ILE A 527 -52.87 -11.26 -4.03
CA ILE A 527 -53.04 -9.98 -4.73
C ILE A 527 -51.99 -9.80 -5.84
N PHE A 528 -50.71 -10.04 -5.53
CA PHE A 528 -49.62 -9.77 -6.48
C PHE A 528 -49.43 -10.87 -7.54
N SER A 529 -49.89 -12.10 -7.28
CA SER A 529 -49.87 -13.19 -8.27
C SER A 529 -50.96 -13.06 -9.35
N SER A 530 -51.88 -12.10 -9.23
CA SER A 530 -52.91 -11.86 -10.25
C SER A 530 -52.28 -11.48 -11.60
N GLN A 531 -52.70 -12.12 -12.70
CA GLN A 531 -52.22 -11.79 -14.05
C GLN A 531 -52.95 -10.60 -14.70
N GLU A 532 -54.06 -10.14 -14.12
CA GLU A 532 -54.85 -9.05 -14.71
C GLU A 532 -54.41 -7.66 -14.25
N ALA A 533 -54.07 -6.81 -15.23
CA ALA A 533 -53.58 -5.46 -14.99
C ALA A 533 -54.61 -4.54 -14.31
N SER A 534 -55.90 -4.69 -14.65
CA SER A 534 -57.02 -3.93 -14.04
C SER A 534 -57.17 -4.22 -12.55
N VAL A 535 -57.05 -5.49 -12.16
CA VAL A 535 -57.11 -5.92 -10.76
C VAL A 535 -55.89 -5.42 -10.00
N LYS A 536 -54.69 -5.56 -10.57
CA LYS A 536 -53.44 -5.05 -10.00
C LYS A 536 -53.49 -3.53 -9.76
N TRP A 537 -54.02 -2.77 -10.73
CA TRP A 537 -54.17 -1.32 -10.60
C TRP A 537 -55.00 -0.88 -9.38
N ILE A 538 -56.00 -1.67 -9.00
CA ILE A 538 -56.90 -1.35 -7.88
C ILE A 538 -56.30 -1.85 -6.55
N LEU A 539 -55.87 -3.10 -6.52
CA LEU A 539 -55.48 -3.80 -5.28
C LEU A 539 -54.04 -3.52 -4.84
N CYS A 540 -53.13 -3.20 -5.76
CA CYS A 540 -51.74 -2.88 -5.42
C CYS A 540 -51.55 -1.40 -5.02
N ARG A 541 -52.62 -0.60 -4.92
CA ARG A 541 -52.53 0.74 -4.33
C ARG A 541 -52.30 0.62 -2.83
N ASP A 542 -51.32 1.36 -2.33
CA ASP A 542 -50.92 1.40 -0.91
C ASP A 542 -52.11 1.49 0.07
N GLU A 543 -53.03 2.43 -0.17
CA GLU A 543 -54.23 2.63 0.65
C GLU A 543 -55.18 1.42 0.62
N THR A 544 -55.41 0.85 -0.57
CA THR A 544 -56.30 -0.32 -0.73
C THR A 544 -55.71 -1.55 -0.06
N LEU A 545 -54.41 -1.81 -0.27
CA LEU A 545 -53.72 -2.96 0.30
C LEU A 545 -53.72 -2.90 1.83
N THR A 546 -53.38 -1.73 2.39
CA THR A 546 -53.41 -1.50 3.84
C THR A 546 -54.80 -1.72 4.42
N THR A 547 -55.84 -1.25 3.72
CA THR A 547 -57.23 -1.42 4.15
C THR A 547 -57.67 -2.88 4.13
N ILE A 548 -57.31 -3.64 3.08
CA ILE A 548 -57.62 -5.08 2.99
C ILE A 548 -56.93 -5.84 4.12
N VAL A 549 -55.66 -5.55 4.38
CA VAL A 549 -54.92 -6.17 5.49
C VAL A 549 -55.56 -5.83 6.83
N ASN A 550 -55.93 -4.57 7.08
CA ASN A 550 -56.61 -4.15 8.30
C ASN A 550 -57.93 -4.91 8.54
N VAL A 551 -58.80 -4.99 7.53
CA VAL A 551 -60.07 -5.71 7.65
C VAL A 551 -59.84 -7.19 7.93
N LEU A 552 -59.02 -7.86 7.12
CA LEU A 552 -58.82 -9.30 7.23
C LEU A 552 -58.10 -9.70 8.52
N MET A 553 -57.09 -8.93 8.95
CA MET A 553 -56.39 -9.19 10.20
C MET A 553 -57.26 -8.90 11.43
N THR A 554 -58.10 -7.86 11.36
CA THR A 554 -59.07 -7.57 12.43
C THR A 554 -60.13 -8.67 12.55
N GLU A 555 -60.66 -9.18 11.45
CA GLU A 555 -61.63 -10.28 11.48
C GLU A 555 -60.97 -11.61 11.89
N LEU A 556 -59.76 -11.90 11.43
CA LEU A 556 -58.98 -13.06 11.88
C LEU A 556 -58.69 -13.02 13.38
N ALA A 557 -58.47 -11.83 13.95
CA ALA A 557 -58.30 -11.69 15.40
C ALA A 557 -59.60 -11.97 16.18
N LYS A 558 -60.78 -11.83 15.55
CA LYS A 558 -62.08 -12.18 16.15
C LYS A 558 -62.44 -13.65 15.97
N SER A 559 -61.92 -14.32 14.93
CA SER A 559 -62.21 -15.72 14.57
C SER A 559 -61.08 -16.70 14.93
N SER A 560 -61.31 -18.01 14.78
CA SER A 560 -60.31 -19.04 15.11
C SER A 560 -59.03 -18.87 14.27
N ALA A 561 -57.91 -18.54 14.91
CA ALA A 561 -56.63 -18.34 14.24
C ALA A 561 -55.92 -19.68 13.96
N ASP A 562 -56.38 -20.42 12.96
CA ASP A 562 -55.79 -21.70 12.53
C ASP A 562 -55.47 -21.72 11.00
N VAL A 563 -54.96 -22.86 10.51
CA VAL A 563 -54.61 -23.04 9.09
C VAL A 563 -55.84 -22.94 8.18
N ALA A 564 -57.03 -23.33 8.68
CA ALA A 564 -58.26 -23.25 7.91
C ALA A 564 -58.68 -21.78 7.70
N ALA A 565 -58.54 -20.95 8.73
CA ALA A 565 -58.80 -19.51 8.63
C ALA A 565 -57.83 -18.80 7.68
N VAL A 566 -56.54 -19.15 7.68
CA VAL A 566 -55.57 -18.62 6.69
C VAL A 566 -55.96 -19.02 5.26
N THR A 567 -56.48 -20.23 5.08
CA THR A 567 -56.99 -20.70 3.77
C THR A 567 -58.27 -19.97 3.36
N GLN A 568 -59.17 -19.67 4.31
CA GLN A 568 -60.37 -18.86 4.07
C GLN A 568 -60.02 -17.42 3.68
N ILE A 569 -59.03 -16.81 4.34
CA ILE A 569 -58.49 -15.50 3.93
C ILE A 569 -58.07 -15.53 2.46
N GLN A 570 -57.33 -16.57 2.06
CA GLN A 570 -56.92 -16.72 0.66
C GLN A 570 -58.14 -16.80 -0.28
N GLN A 571 -59.16 -17.57 0.08
CA GLN A 571 -60.40 -17.70 -0.70
C GLN A 571 -61.20 -16.38 -0.79
N ILE A 572 -61.26 -15.60 0.29
CA ILE A 572 -61.92 -14.29 0.32
C ILE A 572 -61.20 -13.33 -0.65
N VAL A 573 -59.86 -13.31 -0.62
CA VAL A 573 -59.07 -12.48 -1.54
C VAL A 573 -59.20 -12.95 -2.99
N ASP A 574 -59.20 -14.27 -3.25
CA ASP A 574 -59.46 -14.83 -4.58
C ASP A 574 -60.87 -14.48 -5.10
N GLY A 575 -61.88 -14.52 -4.22
CA GLY A 575 -63.25 -14.09 -4.51
C GLY A 575 -63.30 -12.62 -4.89
N LEU A 576 -62.61 -11.76 -4.14
CA LEU A 576 -62.48 -10.34 -4.44
C LEU A 576 -61.82 -10.10 -5.81
N ILE A 577 -60.73 -10.81 -6.10
CA ILE A 577 -60.04 -10.75 -7.41
C ILE A 577 -61.02 -11.13 -8.53
N ASN A 578 -61.75 -12.24 -8.38
CA ASN A 578 -62.71 -12.69 -9.39
C ASN A 578 -63.86 -11.70 -9.60
N ASP A 579 -64.34 -11.05 -8.53
CA ASP A 579 -65.36 -10.02 -8.63
C ASP A 579 -64.88 -8.79 -9.39
N LEU A 580 -63.63 -8.38 -9.18
CA LEU A 580 -62.99 -7.29 -9.93
C LEU A 580 -62.74 -7.67 -11.40
N LYS A 581 -62.33 -8.91 -11.69
CA LYS A 581 -62.22 -9.44 -13.07
C LYS A 581 -63.55 -9.37 -13.82
N ASN A 582 -64.64 -9.65 -13.11
CA ASN A 582 -66.00 -9.57 -13.65
C ASN A 582 -66.55 -8.13 -13.74
N GLY A 583 -65.72 -7.11 -13.50
CA GLY A 583 -66.08 -5.70 -13.67
C GLY A 583 -66.87 -5.09 -12.52
N LYS A 584 -66.97 -5.77 -11.37
CA LYS A 584 -67.57 -5.16 -10.17
C LYS A 584 -66.63 -4.11 -9.59
N LYS A 585 -67.19 -3.10 -8.91
CA LYS A 585 -66.41 -2.07 -8.21
C LYS A 585 -65.93 -2.62 -6.86
N PHE A 586 -64.71 -2.24 -6.45
CA PHE A 586 -64.24 -2.44 -5.07
C PHE A 586 -65.14 -1.68 -4.09
N ASP A 587 -65.74 -2.41 -3.16
CA ASP A 587 -66.67 -1.90 -2.14
C ASP A 587 -66.21 -2.42 -0.78
N LEU A 588 -65.68 -1.51 0.05
CA LEU A 588 -65.05 -1.85 1.31
C LEU A 588 -66.06 -2.39 2.33
N GLU A 589 -67.27 -1.82 2.39
CA GLU A 589 -68.29 -2.23 3.35
C GLU A 589 -68.75 -3.66 3.05
N LYS A 590 -69.01 -3.97 1.78
CA LYS A 590 -69.37 -5.34 1.36
C LYS A 590 -68.24 -6.33 1.57
N PHE A 591 -67.00 -5.91 1.35
CA PHE A 591 -65.83 -6.75 1.60
C PHE A 591 -65.70 -7.08 3.09
N ALA A 592 -65.85 -6.08 3.97
CA ALA A 592 -65.82 -6.27 5.42
C ALA A 592 -66.97 -7.15 5.92
N GLU A 593 -68.19 -6.94 5.43
CA GLU A 593 -69.34 -7.80 5.75
C GLU A 593 -69.12 -9.24 5.29
N HIS A 594 -68.57 -9.44 4.10
CA HIS A 594 -68.28 -10.78 3.59
C HIS A 594 -67.18 -11.47 4.40
N ALA A 595 -66.13 -10.74 4.77
CA ALA A 595 -65.07 -11.25 5.63
C ALA A 595 -65.60 -11.68 7.00
N ALA A 596 -66.43 -10.85 7.65
CA ALA A 596 -67.03 -11.13 8.96
C ALA A 596 -68.05 -12.28 8.97
N LEU A 597 -68.58 -12.69 7.80
CA LEU A 597 -69.48 -13.84 7.66
C LEU A 597 -68.73 -15.16 7.41
N GLN A 598 -67.51 -15.08 6.88
CA GLN A 598 -66.72 -16.22 6.41
C GLN A 598 -65.62 -16.62 7.40
N LEU A 599 -65.08 -15.64 8.13
CA LEU A 599 -64.14 -15.77 9.25
C LEU A 599 -64.93 -15.65 10.55
#